data_AF-A0AA43RUQ5-F1
#
_entry.id   AF-A0AA43RUQ5-F1
#
_cell.length_a   1.000
_cell.length_b   1.000
_cell.length_c   1.000
_cell.angle_alpha   90.00
_cell.angle_beta   90.00
_cell.angle_gamma   90.00
#
_symmetry.space_group_name_H-M   'P 1'
#
loop_
_entity.id
_entity.type
_entity.pdbx_description
1 polymer ?
#
loop_
_entity_poly.entity_id
_entity_poly.type
_entity_poly.pdbx_seq_one_letter_code
_entity_poly.pdbx_strand_id
1 'polypeptide(L)'
;MKKIILTCIVCTIACLANAQVTIGSDKTPLAGVLLQLDQNLPTGTGGGVTATKGLLLPRVEIKSETVLTSTIGTLGTGETAADYTGLIVFHVKGTALPALQSGIYVWKGDKWEKLIEN
;
A
#
# COMPACT_ATOMS: atom_id res chain seq x y z
N MET A 1 -19.15 3.89 37.69
CA MET A 1 -18.31 5.05 37.31
C MET A 1 -16.85 4.68 37.11
N LYS A 2 -16.10 4.18 38.11
CA LYS A 2 -14.67 3.78 37.96
C LYS A 2 -14.40 2.77 36.83
N LYS A 3 -15.28 1.78 36.65
CA LYS A 3 -15.16 0.77 35.57
C LYS A 3 -15.32 1.36 34.16
N ILE A 4 -16.21 2.32 33.98
CA ILE A 4 -16.45 3.01 32.69
C ILE A 4 -15.24 3.88 32.34
N ILE A 5 -14.68 4.59 33.32
CA ILE A 5 -13.48 5.41 33.15
C ILE A 5 -12.29 4.53 32.74
N LEU A 6 -12.13 3.36 33.37
CA LEU A 6 -11.07 2.41 33.02
C LEU A 6 -11.25 1.81 31.61
N THR A 7 -12.48 1.49 31.20
CA THR A 7 -12.76 1.03 29.83
C THR A 7 -12.44 2.11 28.79
N CYS A 8 -12.82 3.37 29.05
CA CYS A 8 -12.50 4.48 28.17
C CYS A 8 -10.98 4.71 28.06
N ILE A 9 -10.24 4.62 29.16
CA ILE A 9 -8.78 4.84 29.14
C ILE A 9 -8.06 3.75 28.32
N VAL A 10 -8.49 2.49 28.43
CA VAL A 10 -7.92 1.36 27.68
C VAL A 10 -8.22 1.48 26.19
N CYS A 11 -9.45 1.86 25.81
CA CYS A 11 -9.80 2.10 24.41
C CYS A 11 -8.99 3.26 23.80
N THR A 12 -8.72 4.32 24.57
CA THR A 12 -8.02 5.49 24.04
C THR A 12 -6.54 5.19 23.77
N ILE A 13 -5.89 4.37 24.61
CA ILE A 13 -4.49 3.96 24.43
C ILE A 13 -4.35 3.01 23.23
N ALA A 14 -5.31 2.12 23.03
CA ALA A 14 -5.32 1.19 21.89
C ALA A 14 -5.42 1.90 20.53
N CYS A 15 -6.07 3.06 20.47
CA CYS A 15 -6.19 3.86 19.23
C CYS A 15 -4.95 4.67 18.87
N LEU A 16 -3.98 4.85 19.78
CA LEU A 16 -2.81 5.70 19.57
C LEU A 16 -1.51 4.93 19.29
N ALA A 17 -1.56 3.59 19.23
CA ALA A 17 -0.39 2.76 19.02
C ALA A 17 -0.01 2.69 17.53
N ASN A 18 1.21 3.11 17.20
CA ASN A 18 1.83 2.81 15.91
C ASN A 18 2.31 1.35 15.96
N ALA A 19 1.79 0.48 15.08
CA ALA A 19 2.12 -0.94 15.07
C ALA A 19 2.52 -1.42 13.67
N GLN A 20 3.46 -2.36 13.62
CA GLN A 20 3.65 -3.22 12.44
C GLN A 20 2.49 -4.22 12.42
N VAL A 21 1.96 -4.52 11.24
CA VAL A 21 0.76 -5.36 11.10
C VAL A 21 1.02 -6.52 10.15
N THR A 22 0.67 -7.73 10.59
CA THR A 22 0.50 -8.88 9.70
C THR A 22 -0.98 -8.99 9.36
N ILE A 23 -1.31 -9.00 8.08
CA ILE A 23 -2.66 -9.30 7.60
C ILE A 23 -2.66 -10.74 7.06
N GLY A 24 -3.51 -11.57 7.65
CA GLY A 24 -3.72 -12.96 7.23
C GLY A 24 -3.36 -13.99 8.30
N SER A 25 -2.63 -13.63 9.35
CA SER A 25 -2.24 -14.51 10.46
C SER A 25 -2.03 -13.73 11.78
N ASP A 26 -1.85 -14.47 12.88
CA ASP A 26 -1.60 -13.94 14.23
C ASP A 26 -0.10 -13.73 14.54
N LYS A 27 0.76 -13.84 13.52
CA LYS A 27 2.21 -13.79 13.70
C LYS A 27 2.72 -12.37 13.77
N THR A 28 3.74 -12.18 14.61
CA THR A 28 4.50 -10.93 14.66
C THR A 28 5.15 -10.68 13.29
N PRO A 29 5.00 -9.47 12.72
CA PRO A 29 5.67 -9.09 11.48
C PRO A 29 7.20 -9.24 11.57
N LEU A 30 7.85 -9.48 10.43
CA LEU A 30 9.31 -9.43 10.34
C LEU A 30 9.83 -8.03 10.71
N ALA A 31 10.98 -8.01 11.39
CA ALA A 31 11.64 -6.75 11.73
C ALA A 31 11.93 -5.93 10.46
N GLY A 32 11.49 -4.67 10.46
CA GLY A 32 11.64 -3.74 9.34
C GLY A 32 10.44 -3.68 8.38
N VAL A 33 9.39 -4.48 8.60
CA VAL A 33 8.18 -4.49 7.77
C VAL A 33 7.02 -3.82 8.49
N LEU A 34 6.48 -2.74 7.92
CA LEU A 34 5.27 -2.09 8.47
C LEU A 34 3.99 -2.90 8.19
N LEU A 35 3.90 -3.51 7.00
CA LEU A 35 2.78 -4.32 6.56
C LEU A 35 3.27 -5.64 5.97
N GLN A 36 2.96 -6.75 6.61
CA GLN A 36 3.23 -8.11 6.13
C GLN A 36 1.93 -8.77 5.70
N LEU A 37 1.89 -9.37 4.51
CA LEU A 37 0.74 -10.14 4.02
C LEU A 37 1.09 -11.62 4.05
N ASP A 38 0.59 -12.34 5.06
CA ASP A 38 1.00 -13.70 5.35
C ASP A 38 -0.11 -14.46 6.08
N GLN A 39 -0.40 -15.69 5.64
CA GLN A 39 -1.40 -16.57 6.22
C GLN A 39 -0.80 -17.82 6.88
N ASN A 40 0.42 -18.21 6.50
CA ASN A 40 1.01 -19.48 6.85
C ASN A 40 2.47 -19.31 7.22
N LEU A 41 2.93 -20.05 8.24
CA LEU A 41 4.37 -20.15 8.45
C LEU A 41 5.01 -20.80 7.23
N PRO A 42 6.01 -20.17 6.59
CA PRO A 42 6.67 -20.77 5.45
C PRO A 42 7.35 -22.07 5.86
N THR A 43 6.89 -23.19 5.31
CA THR A 43 7.49 -24.50 5.55
C THR A 43 8.60 -24.77 4.54
N GLY A 44 9.78 -25.17 5.02
CA GLY A 44 10.92 -25.59 4.20
C GLY A 44 12.07 -24.57 4.11
N THR A 45 13.20 -25.00 3.53
CA THR A 45 14.36 -24.13 3.26
C THR A 45 14.09 -23.29 2.02
N GLY A 46 13.95 -21.97 2.17
CA GLY A 46 13.77 -21.04 1.04
C GLY A 46 12.52 -20.17 1.07
N GLY A 47 11.81 -20.07 2.20
CA GLY A 47 10.75 -19.07 2.38
C GLY A 47 9.35 -19.50 1.92
N GLY A 48 9.17 -20.70 1.37
CA GLY A 48 7.88 -21.40 1.23
C GLY A 48 6.71 -20.61 0.61
N VAL A 49 5.50 -21.18 0.69
CA VAL A 49 4.26 -20.46 0.36
C VAL A 49 3.70 -19.85 1.64
N THR A 50 3.67 -18.52 1.72
CA THR A 50 3.19 -17.77 2.89
C THR A 50 1.71 -17.41 2.79
N ALA A 51 1.16 -17.23 1.59
CA ALA A 51 -0.25 -16.89 1.40
C ALA A 51 -0.86 -17.58 0.16
N THR A 52 -2.17 -17.80 0.19
CA THR A 52 -2.96 -18.24 -0.99
C THR A 52 -3.73 -17.07 -1.63
N LYS A 53 -3.62 -15.87 -1.05
CA LYS A 53 -4.25 -14.64 -1.50
C LYS A 53 -3.19 -13.56 -1.72
N GLY A 54 -3.51 -12.59 -2.58
CA GLY A 54 -2.64 -11.45 -2.88
C GLY A 54 -3.19 -10.11 -2.38
N LEU A 55 -2.44 -9.04 -2.66
CA LEU A 55 -2.89 -7.67 -2.47
C LEU A 55 -3.64 -7.19 -3.72
N LEU A 56 -4.89 -6.75 -3.56
CA LEU A 56 -5.61 -6.07 -4.62
C LEU A 56 -5.19 -4.58 -4.64
N LEU A 57 -4.50 -4.16 -5.69
CA LEU A 57 -4.08 -2.77 -5.87
C LEU A 57 -5.22 -1.88 -6.37
N PRO A 58 -5.23 -0.58 -6.03
CA PRO A 58 -6.14 0.39 -6.64
C PRO A 58 -6.00 0.39 -8.16
N ARG A 59 -7.12 0.22 -8.86
CA ARG A 59 -7.19 0.22 -10.32
C ARG A 59 -7.51 1.62 -10.81
N VAL A 60 -6.57 2.26 -11.50
CA VAL A 60 -6.67 3.67 -11.92
C VAL A 60 -6.24 3.86 -13.38
N GLU A 61 -6.77 4.87 -14.05
CA GLU A 61 -6.23 5.33 -15.33
C GLU A 61 -5.15 6.37 -15.05
N ILE A 62 -3.92 6.11 -15.51
CA ILE A 62 -2.85 7.10 -15.52
C ILE A 62 -3.08 7.95 -16.76
N LYS A 63 -3.36 9.24 -16.55
CA LYS A 63 -3.70 10.17 -17.64
C LYS A 63 -2.50 10.97 -18.14
N SER A 64 -1.45 11.05 -17.33
CA SER A 64 -0.18 11.67 -17.66
C SER A 64 0.94 10.93 -16.93
N GLU A 65 2.04 10.65 -17.63
CA GLU A 65 3.21 10.00 -17.02
C GLU A 65 3.90 10.90 -16.01
N THR A 66 3.84 12.23 -16.16
CA THR A 66 4.62 13.19 -15.34
C THR A 66 3.76 14.04 -14.40
N VAL A 67 2.43 13.85 -14.41
CA VAL A 67 1.51 14.63 -13.57
C VAL A 67 0.72 13.70 -12.65
N LEU A 68 1.19 13.53 -11.42
CA LEU A 68 0.58 12.67 -10.39
C LEU A 68 -0.91 12.97 -10.16
N THR A 69 -1.27 14.25 -10.06
CA THR A 69 -2.64 14.72 -9.81
C THR A 69 -3.63 14.33 -10.91
N SER A 70 -3.15 14.04 -12.12
CA SER A 70 -4.00 13.52 -13.19
C SER A 70 -4.54 12.12 -12.88
N THR A 71 -3.86 11.37 -12.00
CA THR A 71 -4.23 10.01 -11.56
C THR A 71 -4.96 10.03 -10.22
N ILE A 72 -4.43 10.77 -9.23
CA ILE A 72 -4.93 10.72 -7.83
C ILE A 72 -5.88 11.87 -7.46
N GLY A 73 -6.11 12.84 -8.36
CA GLY A 73 -6.91 14.02 -8.07
C GLY A 73 -6.07 15.14 -7.43
N THR A 74 -6.38 15.54 -6.21
CA THR A 74 -5.71 16.67 -5.54
C THR A 74 -4.66 16.20 -4.55
N LEU A 75 -3.59 16.98 -4.39
CA LEU A 75 -2.66 16.82 -3.27
C LEU A 75 -3.26 17.42 -1.99
N GLY A 76 -2.82 16.95 -0.83
CA GLY A 76 -3.10 17.58 0.45
C GLY A 76 -2.44 18.95 0.58
N THR A 77 -2.87 19.73 1.58
CA THR A 77 -2.30 21.07 1.82
C THR A 77 -0.85 20.95 2.25
N GLY A 78 0.07 21.57 1.50
CA GLY A 78 1.51 21.54 1.78
C GLY A 78 2.24 20.33 1.23
N GLU A 79 1.55 19.40 0.58
CA GLU A 79 2.15 18.23 -0.05
C GLU A 79 2.60 18.53 -1.49
N THR A 80 3.63 17.83 -1.91
CA THR A 80 4.20 17.84 -3.26
C THR A 80 4.09 16.46 -3.89
N ALA A 81 4.24 16.38 -5.21
CA ALA A 81 4.24 15.07 -5.87
C ALA A 81 5.39 14.17 -5.37
N ALA A 82 6.51 14.74 -4.89
CA ALA A 82 7.62 13.97 -4.36
C ALA A 82 7.26 13.22 -3.06
N ASP A 83 6.33 13.73 -2.25
CA ASP A 83 5.88 13.09 -1.01
C ASP A 83 5.13 11.77 -1.25
N TYR A 84 4.65 11.56 -2.48
CA TYR A 84 3.96 10.34 -2.92
C TYR A 84 4.89 9.33 -3.59
N THR A 85 6.22 9.54 -3.53
CA THR A 85 7.20 8.61 -4.11
C THR A 85 7.03 7.21 -3.50
N GLY A 86 6.96 6.20 -4.36
CA GLY A 86 6.68 4.82 -3.97
C GLY A 86 5.20 4.46 -3.96
N LEU A 87 4.28 5.36 -4.34
CA LEU A 87 2.88 5.02 -4.56
C LEU A 87 2.74 3.97 -5.67
N ILE A 88 2.12 2.84 -5.35
CA ILE A 88 1.91 1.72 -6.29
C ILE A 88 0.43 1.62 -6.66
N VAL A 89 0.15 1.53 -7.96
CA VAL A 89 -1.20 1.37 -8.50
C VAL A 89 -1.22 0.35 -9.64
N PHE A 90 -2.40 -0.19 -9.94
CA PHE A 90 -2.63 -0.94 -11.17
C PHE A 90 -3.23 -0.01 -12.23
N HIS A 91 -2.46 0.28 -13.27
CA HIS A 91 -2.94 1.03 -14.42
C HIS A 91 -3.89 0.18 -15.27
N VAL A 92 -5.11 0.66 -15.48
CA VAL A 92 -6.03 0.11 -16.48
C VAL A 92 -5.91 0.88 -17.78
N LYS A 93 -5.86 0.16 -18.92
CA LYS A 93 -5.81 0.78 -20.25
C LYS A 93 -6.95 1.80 -20.40
N GLY A 94 -6.57 3.02 -20.76
CA GLY A 94 -7.47 4.14 -20.91
C GLY A 94 -7.34 4.81 -22.27
N THR A 95 -7.95 5.98 -22.42
CA THR A 95 -7.91 6.78 -23.65
C THR A 95 -6.89 7.91 -23.57
N ALA A 96 -6.51 8.33 -22.36
CA ALA A 96 -5.59 9.45 -22.17
C ALA A 96 -4.16 9.13 -22.65
N LEU A 97 -3.67 7.92 -22.38
CA LEU A 97 -2.37 7.43 -22.81
C LEU A 97 -2.51 6.06 -23.51
N PRO A 98 -2.89 6.02 -24.78
CA PRO A 98 -3.20 4.76 -25.48
C PRO A 98 -1.98 3.85 -25.68
N ALA A 99 -0.77 4.42 -25.64
CA ALA A 99 0.50 3.68 -25.71
C ALA A 99 0.87 3.03 -24.36
N LEU A 100 0.34 3.55 -23.24
CA LEU A 100 0.65 3.05 -21.92
C LEU A 100 -0.04 1.70 -21.71
N GLN A 101 0.75 0.68 -21.41
CA GLN A 101 0.25 -0.68 -21.22
C GLN A 101 -0.35 -0.83 -19.82
N SER A 102 -1.46 -1.57 -19.71
CA SER A 102 -1.97 -2.01 -18.41
C SER A 102 -0.89 -2.73 -17.61
N GLY A 103 -0.85 -2.52 -16.30
CA GLY A 103 0.14 -3.14 -15.43
C GLY A 103 0.32 -2.43 -14.11
N ILE A 104 1.31 -2.86 -13.33
CA ILE A 104 1.65 -2.22 -12.06
C ILE A 104 2.61 -1.07 -12.34
N TYR A 105 2.28 0.11 -11.81
CA TYR A 105 3.10 1.31 -11.91
C TYR A 105 3.44 1.84 -10.52
N VAL A 106 4.62 2.44 -10.42
CA VAL A 106 5.08 3.17 -9.24
C VAL A 106 5.33 4.63 -9.59
N TRP A 107 4.93 5.54 -8.72
CA TRP A 107 5.32 6.94 -8.82
C TRP A 107 6.75 7.12 -8.29
N LYS A 108 7.66 7.65 -9.09
CA LYS A 108 9.08 7.86 -8.73
C LYS A 108 9.38 9.22 -8.11
N GLY A 109 8.37 10.08 -7.98
CA GLY A 109 8.50 11.45 -7.47
C GLY A 109 8.28 12.51 -8.56
N ASP A 110 8.55 12.14 -9.81
CA ASP A 110 8.46 12.99 -11.00
C ASP A 110 7.67 12.34 -12.15
N LYS A 111 7.67 11.01 -12.23
CA LYS A 111 6.91 10.25 -13.24
C LYS A 111 6.44 8.89 -12.75
N TRP A 112 5.44 8.35 -13.45
CA TRP A 112 4.99 6.98 -13.35
C TRP A 112 5.94 6.07 -14.14
N GLU A 113 6.41 5.00 -13.49
CA GLU A 113 7.21 3.95 -14.14
C GLU A 113 6.55 2.60 -13.95
N LYS A 114 6.56 1.78 -15.01
CA LYS A 114 6.05 0.42 -14.96
C LYS A 114 7.01 -0.45 -14.14
N LEU A 115 6.51 -1.17 -13.13
CA LEU A 115 7.36 -1.96 -12.22
C LEU A 115 7.88 -3.27 -12.84
N ILE A 116 7.23 -3.78 -13.87
CA ILE A 116 7.66 -4.98 -14.58
C ILE A 116 7.74 -4.64 -16.06
N GLU A 117 8.96 -4.48 -16.54
CA GLU A 117 9.28 -4.47 -17.96
C GLU A 117 9.47 -5.92 -18.41
N ASN A 118 8.77 -6.31 -19.47
CA ASN A 118 8.96 -7.60 -20.14
C ASN A 118 10.03 -7.48 -21.20
#